data_AF-A0A2V1CYJ7-F1
#
_entry.id   AF-A0A2V1CYJ7-F1
#
_cell.length_a   1.000
_cell.length_b   1.000
_cell.length_c   1.000
_cell.angle_alpha   90.00
_cell.angle_beta   90.00
_cell.angle_gamma   90.00
#
_symmetry.space_group_name_H-M   'P 1'
#
loop_
_entity.id
_entity.type
_entity.pdbx_description
1 polymer ?
#
loop_
_entity_poly.entity_id
_entity_poly.type
_entity_poly.pdbx_seq_one_letter_code
_entity_poly.pdbx_strand_id
1 'polypeptide(L)'
;RWYSVTQTLGWGMLTLIPHEEISNSWIERRLLLDQLAVWMELVKKERQEIYVASKALEGWLGPEGIAGGPISGKQTLSIEAEAPAAIYEMNEIRD
;
A
#
# COMPACT_ATOMS: atom_id res chain seq x y z
N ARG A 1 0.62 -9.28 -13.77
CA ARG A 1 -0.23 -8.07 -13.62
C ARG A 1 0.00 -7.41 -12.27
N TRP A 2 -0.19 -8.10 -11.15
CA TRP A 2 0.21 -7.58 -9.83
C TRP A 2 1.66 -7.12 -9.75
N TYR A 3 2.59 -7.85 -10.35
CA TYR A 3 3.97 -7.40 -10.47
C TYR A 3 4.10 -6.02 -11.17
N SER A 4 3.35 -5.78 -12.26
CA SER A 4 3.34 -4.48 -12.93
C SER A 4 2.75 -3.38 -12.05
N VAL A 5 1.72 -3.72 -11.27
CA VAL A 5 1.11 -2.83 -10.27
C VAL A 5 2.13 -2.46 -9.20
N THR A 6 2.85 -3.43 -8.62
CA THR A 6 3.85 -3.16 -7.58
C THR A 6 5.07 -2.41 -8.11
N GLN A 7 5.51 -2.68 -9.34
CA GLN A 7 6.57 -1.87 -9.98
C GLN A 7 6.15 -0.41 -10.16
N THR A 8 4.89 -0.16 -10.49
CA THR A 8 4.38 1.19 -10.80
C THR A 8 3.97 1.97 -9.55
N LEU A 9 3.27 1.31 -8.63
CA LEU A 9 2.64 1.92 -7.45
C LEU A 9 3.39 1.62 -6.14
N GLY A 10 4.40 0.76 -6.18
CA GLY A 10 5.15 0.29 -5.01
C GLY A 10 4.57 -1.01 -4.43
N TRP A 11 5.44 -1.80 -3.80
CA TRP A 11 5.04 -3.05 -3.12
C TRP A 11 4.06 -2.84 -1.97
N GLY A 12 4.09 -1.68 -1.30
CA GLY A 12 3.14 -1.34 -0.23
C GLY A 12 1.69 -1.24 -0.70
N MET A 13 1.46 -1.10 -2.01
CA MET A 13 0.10 -1.06 -2.57
C MET A 13 -0.68 -2.34 -2.27
N LEU A 14 0.00 -3.49 -2.12
CA LEU A 14 -0.63 -4.76 -1.78
C LEU A 14 -1.27 -4.78 -0.38
N THR A 15 -0.79 -3.94 0.53
CA THR A 15 -1.33 -3.83 1.90
C THR A 15 -2.33 -2.68 2.04
N LEU A 16 -2.32 -1.72 1.12
CA LEU A 16 -3.13 -0.51 1.18
C LEU A 16 -4.40 -0.58 0.31
N ILE A 17 -4.45 -1.48 -0.68
CA ILE A 17 -5.67 -1.73 -1.45
C ILE A 17 -6.59 -2.65 -0.64
N PRO A 18 -7.81 -2.20 -0.29
CA PRO A 18 -8.80 -3.08 0.33
C PRO A 18 -9.23 -4.14 -0.68
N HIS A 19 -9.00 -5.41 -0.32
CA HIS A 19 -9.34 -6.57 -1.17
C HIS A 19 -10.84 -6.65 -1.49
N GLU A 20 -11.67 -6.17 -0.57
CA GLU A 20 -13.14 -6.11 -0.71
C GLU A 20 -13.58 -5.13 -1.81
N GLU A 21 -12.84 -4.03 -2.01
CA GLU A 21 -13.15 -3.03 -3.04
C GLU A 21 -12.51 -3.37 -4.38
N ILE A 22 -11.29 -3.91 -4.35
CA ILE A 22 -10.54 -4.32 -5.54
C ILE A 22 -10.15 -5.78 -5.41
N SER A 23 -11.04 -6.64 -5.90
CA SER A 23 -10.77 -8.09 -5.93
C SER A 23 -9.57 -8.42 -6.83
N ASN A 24 -8.79 -9.44 -6.44
CA ASN A 24 -7.71 -9.98 -7.28
C ASN A 24 -8.20 -10.34 -8.69
N SER A 25 -9.42 -10.88 -8.81
CA SER A 25 -10.00 -11.27 -10.09
C SER A 25 -10.18 -10.09 -11.06
N TRP A 26 -10.41 -8.88 -10.53
CA TRP A 26 -10.60 -7.70 -11.35
C TRP A 26 -9.29 -7.30 -12.04
N ILE A 27 -8.19 -7.21 -11.28
CA ILE A 27 -6.86 -6.91 -11.82
C ILE A 27 -6.34 -8.06 -12.69
N GLU A 28 -6.49 -9.30 -12.26
CA GLU A 28 -5.88 -10.44 -12.94
C GLU A 28 -6.63 -10.86 -14.21
N ARG A 29 -7.97 -10.78 -14.21
CA ARG A 29 -8.80 -11.40 -15.26
C ARG A 29 -9.69 -10.43 -16.02
N ARG A 30 -10.22 -9.38 -15.38
CA ARG A 30 -11.22 -8.49 -16.00
C ARG A 30 -10.63 -7.31 -16.75
N LEU A 31 -9.60 -6.67 -16.21
CA LEU A 31 -8.95 -5.54 -16.86
C LEU A 31 -8.21 -5.98 -18.13
N LEU A 32 -8.29 -5.22 -19.22
CA LEU A 32 -7.34 -5.37 -20.33
C LEU A 32 -5.99 -4.72 -19.95
N LEU A 33 -4.92 -5.04 -20.68
CA LEU A 33 -3.58 -4.50 -20.36
C LEU A 33 -3.54 -2.97 -20.42
N ASP A 34 -4.15 -2.37 -21.44
CA ASP A 34 -4.19 -0.91 -21.60
C ASP A 34 -5.06 -0.25 -20.52
N GLN A 35 -6.14 -0.92 -20.13
CA GLN A 35 -6.99 -0.45 -19.05
C GLN A 35 -6.27 -0.54 -17.69
N LEU A 36 -5.44 -1.56 -17.48
CA LEU A 36 -4.62 -1.68 -16.28
C LEU A 36 -3.61 -0.53 -16.19
N ALA A 37 -2.98 -0.16 -17.31
CA ALA A 37 -2.09 0.99 -17.37
C ALA A 37 -2.81 2.30 -17.02
N VAL A 38 -3.98 2.55 -17.63
CA VAL A 38 -4.80 3.72 -17.33
C VAL A 38 -5.24 3.73 -15.86
N TRP A 39 -5.63 2.59 -15.31
CA TRP A 39 -6.00 2.49 -13.89
C TRP A 39 -4.85 2.86 -12.95
N MET A 40 -3.63 2.39 -13.21
CA MET A 40 -2.47 2.76 -12.38
C MET A 40 -2.19 4.26 -12.42
N GLU A 41 -2.30 4.89 -13.57
CA GLU A 41 -2.14 6.34 -13.70
C GLU A 41 -3.28 7.12 -13.02
N LEU A 42 -4.50 6.60 -13.06
CA LEU A 42 -5.63 7.15 -12.32
C LEU A 42 -5.39 7.09 -10.81
N VAL A 43 -4.88 5.97 -10.29
CA VAL A 43 -4.57 5.82 -8.86
C VAL A 43 -3.51 6.83 -8.42
N LYS A 44 -2.42 6.99 -9.18
CA LYS A 44 -1.40 8.01 -8.88
C LYS A 44 -1.97 9.41 -8.80
N LYS A 45 -2.89 9.74 -9.71
CA LYS A 45 -3.47 11.08 -9.81
C LYS A 45 -4.53 11.35 -8.75
N GLU A 46 -5.46 10.43 -8.55
CA GLU A 46 -6.66 10.64 -7.73
C GLU A 46 -6.50 10.13 -6.29
N ARG A 47 -5.46 9.32 -6.03
CA ARG A 47 -5.15 8.75 -4.71
C ARG A 47 -3.65 8.88 -4.41
N GLN A 48 -3.13 10.09 -4.60
CA GLN A 48 -1.71 10.40 -4.43
C GLN A 48 -1.18 10.02 -3.03
N GLU A 49 -1.99 10.22 -1.98
CA GLU A 49 -1.67 9.81 -0.59
C GLU A 49 -1.24 8.33 -0.51
N ILE A 50 -2.03 7.46 -1.14
CA ILE A 50 -1.83 6.01 -1.11
C ILE A 50 -0.56 5.64 -1.89
N TYR A 51 -0.37 6.27 -3.05
CA TYR A 51 0.84 6.08 -3.83
C TYR A 51 2.09 6.50 -3.06
N VAL A 52 2.08 7.69 -2.43
CA VAL A 52 3.19 8.19 -1.61
C VAL A 52 3.46 7.28 -0.43
N ALA A 53 2.43 6.87 0.31
CA ALA A 53 2.57 5.95 1.44
C ALA A 53 3.12 4.59 1.01
N SER A 54 2.64 4.05 -0.12
CA SER A 54 3.13 2.79 -0.70
C SER A 54 4.63 2.86 -1.05
N LYS A 55 5.07 3.96 -1.71
CA LYS A 55 6.48 4.16 -2.08
C LYS A 55 7.36 4.43 -0.85
N ALA A 56 6.84 5.14 0.15
CA ALA A 56 7.54 5.34 1.43
C ALA A 56 7.76 4.01 2.15
N LEU A 57 6.74 3.14 2.21
CA LEU A 57 6.86 1.81 2.79
C LEU A 57 7.85 0.94 2.02
N GLU A 58 7.81 0.96 0.69
CA GLU A 58 8.77 0.25 -0.17
C GLU A 58 10.22 0.69 0.10
N GLY A 59 10.46 2.00 0.15
CA GLY A 59 11.79 2.55 0.45
C GLY A 59 12.26 2.20 1.86
N TRP A 60 11.35 2.24 2.83
CA TRP A 60 11.63 1.86 4.21
C TRP A 60 11.99 0.38 4.34
N LEU A 61 11.25 -0.53 3.68
CA LEU A 61 11.52 -1.96 3.66
C LEU A 61 12.87 -2.26 2.98
N GLY A 62 13.15 -1.59 1.86
CA GLY A 62 14.30 -1.91 1.02
C GLY A 62 14.19 -3.31 0.38
N PRO A 63 15.17 -3.68 -0.47
CA PRO A 63 15.10 -4.91 -1.26
C PRO A 63 15.06 -6.18 -0.41
N GLU A 64 15.79 -6.23 0.71
CA GLU A 64 15.78 -7.38 1.62
C GLU A 64 14.43 -7.56 2.31
N GLY A 65 13.82 -6.48 2.80
CA GLY A 65 12.50 -6.53 3.44
C GLY A 65 11.41 -6.96 2.46
N ILE A 66 11.46 -6.47 1.21
CA ILE A 66 10.53 -6.87 0.15
C ILE A 66 10.68 -8.36 -0.20
N ALA A 67 11.90 -8.90 -0.15
CA ALA A 67 12.17 -10.32 -0.37
C ALA A 67 11.75 -11.22 0.81
N GLY A 68 11.14 -10.66 1.85
CA GLY A 68 10.73 -11.40 3.06
C GLY A 68 11.82 -11.52 4.12
N GLY A 69 12.89 -10.73 3.99
CA GLY A 69 13.94 -10.64 5.01
C GLY A 69 13.47 -9.98 6.31
N PRO A 70 14.27 -10.08 7.38
CA PRO A 70 13.93 -9.51 8.67
C PRO A 70 13.84 -7.97 8.60
N ILE A 71 12.81 -7.42 9.23
CA ILE A 71 12.64 -5.97 9.41
C ILE A 71 13.10 -5.50 10.81
N SER A 72 13.61 -6.42 11.64
CA SER A 72 14.16 -6.14 12.96
C SER A 72 15.30 -5.13 12.87
N GLY A 73 15.21 -4.04 13.62
CA GLY A 73 16.20 -2.96 13.65
C GLY A 73 15.92 -1.80 12.69
N LYS A 74 14.88 -1.88 11.85
CA LYS A 74 14.38 -0.70 11.14
C LYS A 74 13.66 0.23 12.12
N GLN A 75 13.85 1.54 11.94
CA GLN A 75 13.13 2.55 12.72
C GLN A 75 11.62 2.46 12.45
N THR A 76 10.78 2.77 13.42
CA THR A 76 9.33 2.80 13.21
C THR A 76 8.99 3.76 12.08
N LEU A 77 8.25 3.27 11.07
CA LEU A 77 7.70 4.11 10.02
C LEU A 77 6.41 4.76 10.53
N SER A 78 6.42 6.09 10.63
CA SER A 78 5.29 6.88 11.11
C SER A 78 4.75 7.74 9.99
N ILE A 79 3.43 7.98 9.98
CA ILE A 79 2.82 9.01 9.14
C ILE A 79 2.62 10.22 10.06
N GLU A 80 3.23 11.35 9.73
CA GLU A 80 2.94 12.62 10.39
C GLU A 80 1.54 13.05 9.96
N ALA A 81 0.53 12.63 10.72
CA ALA A 81 -0.80 13.18 10.58
C ALA A 81 -0.78 14.58 11.21
N GLU A 82 -0.90 15.64 10.40
CA GLU A 82 -1.41 16.93 10.88
C GLU A 82 -2.91 16.77 11.24
N ALA A 83 -3.23 15.90 12.19
CA ALA A 83 -4.56 15.74 12.75
C ALA A 83 -4.49 16.10 14.24
N PRO A 84 -5.48 16.82 14.80
CA PRO A 84 -5.51 17.11 16.22
C PRO A 84 -5.43 15.79 16.98
N ALA A 85 -4.48 15.69 17.90
CA ALA A 85 -4.24 14.50 18.71
C ALA A 85 -5.46 14.19 19.60
N ALA A 86 -6.48 13.55 19.05
CA ALA A 86 -7.41 12.76 19.83
C ALA A 86 -6.79 11.37 19.98
N ILE A 87 -6.01 11.22 21.05
CA ILE A 87 -5.50 9.92 21.48
C ILE A 87 -6.71 9.11 21.93
N TYR A 88 -7.11 8.11 21.15
CA TYR A 88 -8.09 7.13 21.58
C TYR A 88 -7.34 5.98 22.25
N GLU A 89 -7.44 5.88 23.58
CA GLU A 89 -7.01 4.68 24.31
C GLU A 89 -7.94 3.52 23.94
N MET A 90 -7.39 2.51 23.28
CA MET A 90 -8.10 1.28 22.97
C MET A 90 -8.05 0.38 24.21
N ASN A 91 -9.16 0.28 24.95
CA ASN A 91 -9.28 -0.67 26.04
C ASN A 91 -9.59 -2.06 25.47
N GLU A 92 -8.69 -3.02 25.67
CA GLU A 92 -8.96 -4.44 25.45
C GLU A 92 -10.15 -4.86 26.31
N ILE A 93 -11.24 -5.27 25.67
CA ILE A 93 -12.31 -6.00 26.33
C ILE A 93 -11.84 -7.47 26.37
N ARG A 94 -11.65 -8.01 27.59
CA ARG A 94 -11.39 -9.43 27.79
C ARG A 94 -12.72 -10.20 27.66
N ASP A 95 -12.65 -11.34 26.96
CA ASP A 95 -13.75 -12.31 26.81
C ASP A 95 -14.31 -12.81 28.15
#